data_AF-A0AAU9ICP6-F1
#
_entry.id   AF-A0AAU9ICP6-F1
#
_cell.length_a   1.000
_cell.length_b   1.000
_cell.length_c   1.000
_cell.angle_alpha   90.00
_cell.angle_beta   90.00
_cell.angle_gamma   90.00
#
_symmetry.space_group_name_H-M   'P 1'
#
loop_
_entity.id
_entity.type
_entity.pdbx_description
1 polymer ?
#
loop_
_entity_poly.entity_id
_entity_poly.type
_entity_poly.pdbx_seq_one_letter_code
_entity_poly.pdbx_strand_id
1 'polypeptide(L)'
;MSYHKKKIDDFQQHRKFPTKPLIKRKYLNELESSESDSTADIHPSERPLKARLESFKTRTIWTLLMFGGFLLIVAAGHLYCCLLVLLANTFIYKEILSIKRNEQRDSKLPFFYIINWYFFILTELCTTSILLEERILLLGGTAIELLYQYHYVTFFSLYVLGIVLFVISLRKGSYKYQFMIFAWTHIACLLVVTQSTTILMNIYTGLIWFLLPALLVVVNDCFSYIFGVFFGRIQLIKVVPDKTLEGFIGGLLSTIISAYILSHALAQYDYFLCPQPEIILTPFTSLTCNSEDILMKKERILPWVFQYIGLSTINASSLELHAMVLGVFAGFIAPFGGFFASGVKRAFNLKVFGDSIPGHGGITDRMDCQIMMGMFTFVWIHSIVLKKPPSIASVMVQVMSMEHNDQVYLLEQLKEALENRNN
;
A
#
# COMPACT_ATOMS: atom_id res chain seq x y z
N MET A 1 -60.73 28.11 11.19
CA MET A 1 -60.58 27.00 10.21
C MET A 1 -59.81 27.43 8.94
N SER A 2 -58.84 28.34 9.04
CA SER A 2 -58.18 29.00 7.88
C SER A 2 -56.64 28.96 7.92
N TYR A 3 -56.06 28.02 8.68
CA TYR A 3 -54.59 27.86 8.78
C TYR A 3 -54.08 26.47 8.36
N HIS A 4 -54.98 25.55 8.01
CA HIS A 4 -54.62 24.20 7.55
C HIS A 4 -54.86 23.95 6.05
N LYS A 5 -55.56 24.84 5.34
CA LYS A 5 -55.81 24.68 3.89
C LYS A 5 -54.66 25.21 3.02
N LYS A 6 -53.83 26.12 3.54
CA LYS A 6 -52.69 26.70 2.80
C LYS A 6 -51.42 25.84 2.80
N LYS A 7 -51.43 24.70 3.50
CA LYS A 7 -50.27 23.78 3.60
C LYS A 7 -50.44 22.48 2.83
N ILE A 8 -51.59 22.26 2.20
CA ILE A 8 -51.88 21.05 1.39
C ILE A 8 -51.78 21.37 -0.10
N ASP A 9 -52.09 22.59 -0.53
CA ASP A 9 -51.95 23.00 -1.93
C ASP A 9 -50.49 23.26 -2.36
N ASP A 10 -49.60 23.62 -1.42
CA ASP A 10 -48.15 23.76 -1.67
C ASP A 10 -47.41 22.41 -1.77
N PHE A 11 -48.06 21.30 -1.41
CA PHE A 11 -47.46 19.95 -1.44
C PHE A 11 -47.79 19.16 -2.72
N GLN A 12 -48.64 19.68 -3.61
CA GLN A 12 -49.06 18.99 -4.84
C GLN A 12 -48.50 19.58 -6.14
N GLN A 13 -47.75 20.69 -6.12
CA GLN A 13 -47.26 21.34 -7.34
C GLN A 13 -45.83 20.95 -7.80
N HIS A 14 -45.12 20.06 -7.09
CA HIS A 14 -43.74 19.66 -7.42
C HIS A 14 -43.50 18.13 -7.48
N ARG A 15 -44.41 17.38 -8.12
CA ARG A 15 -44.08 16.05 -8.68
C ARG A 15 -44.42 15.98 -10.16
N LYS A 16 -43.57 16.62 -10.98
CA LYS A 16 -43.29 16.09 -12.32
C LYS A 16 -41.97 15.33 -12.22
N PHE A 17 -42.05 13.99 -12.24
CA PHE A 17 -40.86 13.16 -12.43
C PHE A 17 -40.18 13.57 -13.73
N PRO A 18 -38.92 14.01 -13.73
CA PRO A 18 -38.18 14.14 -14.97
C PRO A 18 -37.91 12.72 -15.49
N THR A 19 -38.52 12.41 -16.63
CA THR A 19 -38.13 11.31 -17.51
C THR A 19 -36.62 11.36 -17.74
N LYS A 20 -35.87 10.34 -17.30
CA LYS A 20 -34.53 10.04 -17.82
C LYS A 20 -34.66 9.83 -19.33
N PRO A 21 -33.82 10.43 -20.19
CA PRO A 21 -32.36 10.31 -20.11
C PRO A 21 -31.62 11.61 -20.46
N LEU A 22 -31.39 12.50 -19.49
CA LEU A 22 -30.53 13.70 -19.68
C LEU A 22 -29.29 13.70 -18.77
N ILE A 23 -29.29 12.94 -17.68
CA ILE A 23 -28.16 12.87 -16.74
C ILE A 23 -26.98 12.08 -17.34
N LYS A 24 -27.24 11.07 -18.17
CA LYS A 24 -26.19 10.31 -18.86
C LYS A 24 -25.41 11.19 -19.86
N ARG A 25 -26.12 12.11 -20.54
CA ARG A 25 -25.52 13.06 -21.49
C ARG A 25 -24.77 14.18 -20.79
N LYS A 26 -25.26 14.69 -19.65
CA LYS A 26 -24.54 15.72 -18.89
C LYS A 26 -23.23 15.20 -18.29
N TYR A 27 -23.23 13.97 -17.76
CA TYR A 27 -22.00 13.32 -17.28
C TYR A 27 -21.03 12.96 -18.41
N LEU A 28 -21.53 12.43 -19.54
CA LEU A 28 -20.67 12.16 -20.70
C LEU A 28 -20.12 13.46 -21.31
N ASN A 29 -20.93 14.51 -21.40
CA ASN A 29 -20.50 15.80 -21.93
C ASN A 29 -19.57 16.55 -20.96
N GLU A 30 -19.69 16.37 -19.64
CA GLU A 30 -18.73 16.92 -18.66
C GLU A 30 -17.40 16.14 -18.68
N LEU A 31 -17.43 14.83 -18.96
CA LEU A 31 -16.25 14.01 -19.24
C LEU A 31 -15.59 14.44 -20.56
N GLU A 32 -16.35 14.60 -21.64
CA GLU A 32 -15.85 15.06 -22.95
C GLU A 32 -15.42 16.55 -22.94
N SER A 33 -16.09 17.42 -22.18
CA SER A 33 -15.69 18.84 -22.06
C SER A 33 -14.46 19.03 -21.17
N SER A 34 -14.21 18.10 -20.24
CA SER A 34 -12.97 18.09 -19.46
C SER A 34 -11.74 17.63 -20.27
N GLU A 35 -11.95 17.00 -21.44
CA GLU A 35 -10.90 16.70 -22.41
C GLU A 35 -10.64 17.88 -23.37
N SER A 36 -11.61 18.77 -23.59
CA SER A 36 -11.48 19.84 -24.59
C SER A 36 -10.92 21.18 -24.08
N ASP A 37 -10.87 21.44 -22.76
CA ASP A 37 -10.60 22.79 -22.24
C ASP A 37 -9.38 22.92 -21.30
N SER A 38 -8.46 21.97 -21.35
CA SER A 38 -7.13 22.10 -20.72
C SER A 38 -6.05 22.01 -21.78
N THR A 39 -5.48 23.15 -22.20
CA THR A 39 -4.29 23.28 -23.04
C THR A 39 -4.18 22.23 -24.14
N ALA A 40 -4.75 22.52 -25.31
CA ALA A 40 -4.52 21.84 -26.60
C ALA A 40 -3.59 20.61 -26.48
N ASP A 41 -4.20 19.44 -26.32
CA ASP A 41 -3.52 18.16 -26.49
C ASP A 41 -3.05 18.11 -27.94
N ILE A 42 -1.87 18.67 -28.19
CA ILE A 42 -1.13 18.44 -29.42
C ILE A 42 -0.95 16.93 -29.48
N HIS A 43 -1.65 16.30 -30.41
CA HIS A 43 -1.45 14.90 -30.79
C HIS A 43 0.05 14.62 -30.80
N PRO A 44 0.56 13.48 -30.29
CA PRO A 44 2.00 13.24 -30.18
C PRO A 44 2.72 13.69 -31.46
N SER A 45 2.21 13.24 -32.62
CA SER A 45 1.81 14.07 -33.77
C SER A 45 2.60 15.32 -34.15
N GLU A 46 2.34 16.40 -33.42
CA GLU A 46 2.65 17.77 -33.81
C GLU A 46 3.72 18.40 -32.92
N ARG A 47 4.22 17.69 -31.89
CA ARG A 47 5.43 18.11 -31.17
C ARG A 47 6.65 17.98 -32.08
N PRO A 48 7.55 18.99 -32.14
CA PRO A 48 8.77 18.91 -32.93
C PRO A 48 9.57 17.68 -32.50
N LEU A 49 10.13 16.95 -33.47
CA LEU A 49 10.85 15.69 -33.25
C LEU A 49 11.90 15.81 -32.13
N LYS A 50 12.58 16.97 -32.04
CA LYS A 50 13.53 17.31 -30.97
C LYS A 50 12.89 17.24 -29.57
N ALA A 51 11.70 17.81 -29.37
CA ALA A 51 11.02 17.79 -28.08
C ALA A 51 10.57 16.37 -27.67
N ARG A 52 10.19 15.52 -28.64
CA ARG A 52 9.91 14.10 -28.35
C ARG A 52 11.17 13.32 -28.00
N LEU A 53 12.26 13.57 -28.72
CA LEU A 53 13.56 12.94 -28.44
C LEU A 53 14.07 13.33 -27.05
N GLU A 54 13.98 14.61 -26.69
CA GLU A 54 14.34 15.08 -25.35
C GLU A 54 13.46 14.46 -24.27
N SER A 55 12.14 14.43 -24.46
CA SER A 55 11.23 13.76 -23.51
C SER A 55 11.53 12.26 -23.36
N PHE A 56 11.82 11.58 -24.47
CA PHE A 56 12.21 10.17 -24.45
C PHE A 56 13.56 9.97 -23.75
N LYS A 57 14.56 10.80 -24.05
CA LYS A 57 15.87 10.78 -23.41
C LYS A 57 15.78 11.01 -21.90
N THR A 58 15.02 12.03 -21.47
CA THR A 58 14.78 12.29 -20.04
C THR A 58 14.12 11.08 -19.38
N ARG A 59 13.10 10.49 -20.00
CA ARG A 59 12.46 9.27 -19.47
C ARG A 59 13.45 8.13 -19.33
N THR A 60 14.18 7.78 -20.40
CA THR A 60 15.14 6.67 -20.36
C THR A 60 16.22 6.85 -19.29
N ILE A 61 16.80 8.06 -19.15
CA ILE A 61 17.81 8.34 -18.13
C ILE A 61 17.24 8.16 -16.73
N TRP A 62 16.08 8.75 -16.44
CA TRP A 62 15.47 8.64 -15.12
C TRP A 62 15.01 7.21 -14.82
N THR A 63 14.55 6.44 -15.81
CA THR A 63 14.25 5.01 -15.63
C THR A 63 15.49 4.23 -15.21
N LEU A 64 16.62 4.43 -15.89
CA LEU A 64 17.88 3.76 -15.57
C LEU A 64 18.40 4.17 -14.18
N LEU A 65 18.30 5.45 -13.84
CA LEU A 65 18.69 5.96 -12.52
C LEU A 65 17.81 5.40 -11.40
N MET A 66 16.48 5.37 -11.58
CA MET A 66 15.56 4.80 -10.60
C MET A 66 15.81 3.31 -10.41
N PHE A 67 15.95 2.56 -11.51
CA PHE A 67 16.19 1.11 -11.45
C PHE A 67 17.55 0.79 -10.81
N GLY A 68 18.62 1.44 -11.26
CA GLY A 68 19.96 1.25 -10.70
C GLY A 68 20.05 1.68 -9.22
N GLY A 69 19.43 2.82 -8.89
CA GLY A 69 19.33 3.30 -7.50
C GLY A 69 18.55 2.35 -6.61
N PHE A 70 17.42 1.81 -7.09
CA PHE A 70 16.63 0.82 -6.35
C PHE A 70 17.44 -0.46 -6.07
N LEU A 71 18.14 -1.00 -7.08
CA LEU A 71 18.99 -2.17 -6.90
C LEU A 71 20.13 -1.91 -5.91
N LEU A 72 20.74 -0.72 -5.97
CA LEU A 72 21.79 -0.32 -5.03
C LEU A 72 21.26 -0.26 -3.59
N ILE A 73 20.07 0.30 -3.40
CA ILE A 73 19.41 0.40 -2.07
C ILE A 73 19.07 -0.98 -1.54
N VAL A 74 18.50 -1.86 -2.38
CA VAL A 74 18.19 -3.25 -2.01
C VAL A 74 19.47 -4.00 -1.63
N ALA A 75 20.57 -3.79 -2.36
CA ALA A 75 21.86 -4.37 -2.04
C ALA A 75 22.48 -3.78 -0.75
N ALA A 76 22.18 -2.51 -0.44
CA ALA A 76 22.73 -1.85 0.75
C ALA A 76 22.15 -2.42 2.05
N GLY A 77 20.89 -2.88 2.09
CA GLY A 77 20.33 -3.56 3.26
C GLY A 77 18.93 -3.11 3.67
N HIS A 78 18.40 -3.80 4.68
CA HIS A 78 17.07 -3.57 5.26
C HIS A 78 16.83 -2.11 5.68
N LEU A 79 17.80 -1.50 6.38
CA LEU A 79 17.69 -0.11 6.84
C LEU A 79 17.53 0.86 5.66
N TYR A 80 18.29 0.66 4.58
CA TYR A 80 18.26 1.54 3.41
C TYR A 80 16.94 1.41 2.63
N CYS A 81 16.39 0.19 2.54
CA CYS A 81 15.03 -0.02 2.03
C CYS A 81 13.99 0.72 2.89
N CYS A 82 14.13 0.71 4.22
CA CYS A 82 13.24 1.45 5.11
C CYS A 82 13.34 2.96 4.84
N LEU A 83 14.56 3.51 4.74
CA LEU A 83 14.78 4.91 4.41
C LEU A 83 14.18 5.31 3.05
N LEU A 84 14.28 4.43 2.05
CA LEU A 84 13.63 4.64 0.75
C LEU A 84 12.10 4.73 0.89
N VAL A 85 11.49 3.83 1.67
CA VAL A 85 10.04 3.84 1.90
C VAL A 85 9.62 5.11 2.65
N LEU A 86 10.33 5.51 3.70
CA LEU A 86 10.07 6.74 4.46
C LEU A 86 10.20 8.01 3.59
N LEU A 87 11.19 8.02 2.69
CA LEU A 87 11.40 9.10 1.74
C LEU A 87 10.26 9.15 0.71
N ALA A 88 9.89 8.01 0.12
CA ALA A 88 8.74 7.93 -0.78
C ALA A 88 7.45 8.38 -0.08
N ASN A 89 7.28 8.00 1.19
CA ASN A 89 6.12 8.39 2.01
C ASN A 89 6.01 9.91 2.16
N THR A 90 7.14 10.58 2.38
CA THR A 90 7.22 12.04 2.48
C THR A 90 6.77 12.72 1.19
N PHE A 91 7.14 12.18 0.03
CA PHE A 91 6.69 12.70 -1.27
C PHE A 91 5.21 12.44 -1.53
N ILE A 92 4.70 11.25 -1.20
CA ILE A 92 3.27 10.92 -1.34
C ILE A 92 2.43 11.85 -0.45
N TYR A 93 2.82 12.04 0.80
CA TYR A 93 2.15 12.98 1.71
C TYR A 93 2.11 14.39 1.13
N LYS A 94 3.25 14.89 0.63
CA LYS A 94 3.35 16.19 -0.02
C LYS A 94 2.40 16.31 -1.22
N GLU A 95 2.36 15.31 -2.09
CA GLU A 95 1.51 15.29 -3.29
C GLU A 95 0.02 15.27 -2.93
N ILE A 96 -0.40 14.41 -2.01
CA ILE A 96 -1.79 14.32 -1.52
C ILE A 96 -2.22 15.63 -0.84
N LEU A 97 -1.34 16.22 -0.03
CA LEU A 97 -1.63 17.47 0.64
C LEU A 97 -1.73 18.63 -0.36
N SER A 98 -1.00 18.58 -1.48
CA SER A 98 -1.02 19.62 -2.51
C SER A 98 -2.39 19.78 -3.20
N ILE A 99 -3.16 18.69 -3.33
CA ILE A 99 -4.49 18.66 -4.01
C ILE A 99 -5.46 19.71 -3.45
N LYS A 100 -5.46 19.91 -2.12
CA LYS A 100 -6.42 20.80 -1.45
C LYS A 100 -5.86 22.18 -1.10
N ARG A 101 -4.57 22.38 -1.33
CA ARG A 101 -3.87 23.58 -0.89
C ARG A 101 -3.99 24.70 -1.90
N ASN A 102 -3.97 25.91 -1.36
CA ASN A 102 -3.99 27.13 -2.13
C ASN A 102 -2.79 27.98 -1.74
N GLU A 103 -1.84 28.11 -2.67
CA GLU A 103 -0.55 28.79 -2.47
C GLU A 103 -0.72 30.24 -2.01
N GLN A 104 -1.72 30.96 -2.54
CA GLN A 104 -2.00 32.35 -2.15
C GLN A 104 -2.53 32.48 -0.72
N ARG A 105 -3.22 31.45 -0.21
CA ARG A 105 -3.70 31.42 1.18
C ARG A 105 -2.62 30.93 2.13
N ASP A 106 -1.82 29.96 1.69
CA ASP A 106 -0.74 29.38 2.47
C ASP A 106 0.40 30.37 2.70
N SER A 107 0.72 31.23 1.72
CA SER A 107 1.72 32.29 1.88
C SER A 107 1.36 33.27 3.01
N LYS A 108 0.07 33.42 3.30
CA LYS A 108 -0.46 34.22 4.42
C LYS A 108 -0.52 33.45 5.73
N LEU A 109 -0.14 32.17 5.77
CA LEU A 109 -0.27 31.26 6.92
C LEU A 109 1.00 30.37 7.11
N PRO A 110 2.22 30.95 7.22
CA PRO A 110 3.46 30.17 7.24
C PRO A 110 3.57 29.25 8.47
N PHE A 111 3.09 29.68 9.63
CA PHE A 111 3.13 28.85 10.84
C PHE A 111 2.19 27.62 10.74
N PHE A 112 1.02 27.79 10.11
CA PHE A 112 0.08 26.70 9.86
C PHE A 112 0.67 25.64 8.92
N TYR A 113 1.49 26.06 7.96
CA TYR A 113 2.20 25.13 7.08
C TYR A 113 3.13 24.19 7.86
N ILE A 114 3.90 24.73 8.81
CA ILE A 114 4.83 23.96 9.64
C ILE A 114 4.06 22.95 10.51
N ILE A 115 2.91 23.36 11.05
CA ILE A 115 2.06 22.48 11.88
C ILE A 115 1.57 21.24 11.08
N ASN A 116 1.24 21.39 9.80
CA ASN A 116 0.83 20.23 8.99
C ASN A 116 1.98 19.23 8.80
N TRP A 117 3.22 19.69 8.66
CA TRP A 117 4.39 18.83 8.61
C TRP A 117 4.72 18.22 9.98
N TYR A 118 4.50 18.97 11.05
CA TYR A 118 4.65 18.48 12.42
C TYR A 118 3.77 17.25 12.68
N PHE A 119 2.48 17.29 12.33
CA PHE A 119 1.58 16.13 12.51
C PHE A 119 2.02 14.92 11.69
N PHE A 120 2.50 15.13 10.47
CA PHE A 120 3.01 14.03 9.63
C PHE A 120 4.24 13.37 10.26
N ILE A 121 5.25 14.16 10.60
CA ILE A 121 6.49 13.65 11.23
C ILE A 121 6.18 12.95 12.55
N LEU A 122 5.32 13.56 13.39
CA LEU A 122 4.92 12.98 14.66
C LEU A 122 4.22 11.63 14.48
N THR A 123 3.31 11.52 13.51
CA THR A 123 2.59 10.26 13.22
C THR A 123 3.55 9.20 12.69
N GLU A 124 4.46 9.55 11.78
CA GLU A 124 5.48 8.63 11.25
C GLU A 124 6.39 8.11 12.36
N LEU A 125 6.89 9.00 13.22
CA LEU A 125 7.75 8.63 14.35
C LEU A 125 7.01 7.74 15.36
N CYS A 126 5.78 8.11 15.72
CA CYS A 126 4.98 7.34 16.68
C CYS A 126 4.72 5.92 16.18
N THR A 127 4.21 5.79 14.96
CA THR A 127 3.88 4.49 14.37
C THR A 127 5.12 3.63 14.14
N THR A 128 6.20 4.20 13.62
CA THR A 128 7.47 3.49 13.42
C THR A 128 8.08 3.06 14.77
N SER A 129 7.99 3.90 15.80
CA SER A 129 8.49 3.59 17.15
C SER A 129 7.75 2.43 17.81
N ILE A 130 6.41 2.38 17.68
CA ILE A 130 5.59 1.29 18.24
C ILE A 130 5.89 0.00 17.51
N LEU A 131 5.96 0.04 16.18
CA LEU A 131 6.14 -1.16 15.39
C LEU A 131 7.55 -1.73 15.55
N LEU A 132 8.60 -0.89 15.50
CA LEU A 132 9.99 -1.34 15.62
C LEU A 132 10.49 -1.42 17.08
N GLU A 133 9.60 -1.53 18.07
CA GLU A 133 9.92 -1.58 19.51
C GLU A 133 11.12 -2.47 19.83
N GLU A 134 11.00 -3.77 19.52
CA GLU A 134 12.01 -4.77 19.82
C GLU A 134 13.36 -4.39 19.21
N ARG A 135 13.36 -3.81 18.01
CA ARG A 135 14.58 -3.45 17.27
C ARG A 135 15.24 -2.20 17.83
N ILE A 136 14.43 -1.23 18.24
CA ILE A 136 14.91 0.02 18.84
C ILE A 136 15.52 -0.27 20.20
N LEU A 137 14.88 -1.12 21.02
CA LEU A 137 15.41 -1.51 22.33
C LEU A 137 16.73 -2.28 22.20
N LEU A 138 16.92 -3.06 21.14
CA LEU A 138 18.17 -3.77 20.86
C LEU A 138 19.35 -2.85 20.51
N LEU A 139 19.13 -1.59 20.10
CA LEU A 139 20.23 -0.62 19.96
C LEU A 139 20.94 -0.38 21.30
N GLY A 140 20.22 -0.59 22.41
CA GLY A 140 20.73 -0.46 23.77
C GLY A 140 21.02 0.98 24.18
N GLY A 141 21.29 1.15 25.48
CA GLY A 141 21.68 2.43 26.05
C GLY A 141 20.58 3.05 26.91
N THR A 142 21.00 3.56 28.06
CA THR A 142 20.12 4.10 29.11
C THR A 142 19.20 5.21 28.62
N ALA A 143 19.65 6.03 27.67
CA ALA A 143 18.84 7.09 27.08
C ALA A 143 17.71 6.55 26.20
N ILE A 144 17.95 5.50 25.41
CA ILE A 144 16.94 4.88 24.53
C ILE A 144 15.90 4.15 25.39
N GLU A 145 16.35 3.39 26.38
CA GLU A 145 15.45 2.69 27.32
C GLU A 145 14.55 3.67 28.08
N LEU A 146 15.11 4.77 28.58
CA LEU A 146 14.33 5.79 29.29
C LEU A 146 13.33 6.49 28.36
N LEU A 147 13.75 6.84 27.14
CA LEU A 147 12.86 7.44 26.14
C LEU A 147 11.71 6.49 25.80
N TYR A 148 12.02 5.20 25.64
CA TYR A 148 11.05 4.17 25.32
C TYR A 148 10.12 3.88 26.49
N GLN A 149 10.59 3.91 27.74
CA GLN A 149 9.72 3.71 28.91
C GLN A 149 8.52 4.67 28.94
N TYR A 150 8.69 5.90 28.46
CA TYR A 150 7.67 6.95 28.45
C TYR A 150 7.16 7.33 27.05
N HIS A 151 7.41 6.50 26.03
CA HIS A 151 7.12 6.88 24.64
C HIS A 151 5.63 7.16 24.37
N TYR A 152 4.71 6.33 24.89
CA TYR A 152 3.26 6.55 24.71
C TYR A 152 2.80 7.91 25.27
N VAL A 153 3.20 8.24 26.49
CA VAL A 153 2.86 9.52 27.14
C VAL A 153 3.53 10.68 26.40
N THR A 154 4.76 10.50 25.94
CA THR A 154 5.51 11.49 25.18
C THR A 154 4.82 11.81 23.85
N PHE A 155 4.48 10.80 23.05
CA PHE A 155 3.80 10.99 21.77
C PHE A 155 2.40 11.58 21.94
N PHE A 156 1.64 11.16 22.97
CA PHE A 156 0.35 11.77 23.29
C PHE A 156 0.50 13.25 23.65
N SER A 157 1.48 13.59 24.49
CA SER A 157 1.73 14.98 24.91
C SER A 157 2.15 15.86 23.73
N LEU A 158 3.00 15.35 22.82
CA LEU A 158 3.36 16.02 21.58
C LEU A 158 2.15 16.20 20.67
N TYR A 159 1.28 15.20 20.55
CA TYR A 159 0.07 15.32 19.74
C TYR A 159 -0.87 16.41 20.27
N VAL A 160 -1.09 16.45 21.59
CA VAL A 160 -1.87 17.51 22.26
C VAL A 160 -1.22 18.88 22.06
N LEU A 161 0.10 18.98 22.17
CA LEU A 161 0.84 20.21 21.87
C LEU A 161 0.57 20.67 20.42
N GLY A 162 0.60 19.76 19.46
CA GLY A 162 0.25 20.05 18.06
C GLY A 162 -1.15 20.63 17.90
N ILE A 163 -2.14 20.12 18.65
CA ILE A 163 -3.51 20.66 18.65
C ILE A 163 -3.53 22.08 19.23
N VAL A 164 -2.84 22.33 20.34
CA VAL A 164 -2.74 23.67 20.94
C VAL A 164 -2.09 24.65 19.97
N LEU A 165 -0.98 24.26 19.32
CA LEU A 165 -0.31 25.07 18.30
C LEU A 165 -1.22 25.35 17.10
N PHE A 166 -2.01 24.37 16.67
CA PHE A 166 -3.03 24.56 15.63
C PHE A 166 -4.07 25.61 16.03
N VAL A 167 -4.63 25.52 17.25
CA VAL A 167 -5.61 26.49 17.76
C VAL A 167 -5.01 27.90 17.83
N ILE A 168 -3.77 28.04 18.31
CA ILE A 168 -3.05 29.33 18.34
C ILE A 168 -2.81 29.87 16.92
N SER A 169 -2.63 28.99 15.93
CA SER A 169 -2.39 29.39 14.53
C SER A 169 -3.63 29.93 13.80
N LEU A 170 -4.83 29.85 14.39
CA LEU A 170 -6.08 30.23 13.74
C LEU A 170 -6.12 31.73 13.42
N ARG A 171 -6.39 32.06 12.14
CA ARG A 171 -6.54 33.46 11.69
C ARG A 171 -7.96 33.74 11.23
N LYS A 172 -8.51 34.87 11.69
CA LYS A 172 -9.85 35.35 11.29
C LYS A 172 -9.92 35.47 9.77
N GLY A 173 -11.01 34.98 9.18
CA GLY A 173 -11.22 34.92 7.74
C GLY A 173 -10.70 33.64 7.05
N SER A 174 -9.92 32.81 7.74
CA SER A 174 -9.34 31.58 7.18
C SER A 174 -9.76 30.29 7.89
N TYR A 175 -10.63 30.34 8.90
CA TYR A 175 -10.99 29.18 9.72
C TYR A 175 -11.44 27.96 8.90
N LYS A 176 -12.39 28.14 7.96
CA LYS A 176 -12.88 27.04 7.12
C LYS A 176 -11.75 26.35 6.35
N TYR A 177 -10.79 27.13 5.85
CA TYR A 177 -9.64 26.59 5.14
C TYR A 177 -8.69 25.85 6.09
N GLN A 178 -8.35 26.44 7.24
CA GLN A 178 -7.46 25.83 8.22
C GLN A 178 -8.03 24.51 8.77
N PHE A 179 -9.31 24.47 9.14
CA PHE A 179 -9.96 23.23 9.60
C PHE A 179 -10.08 22.17 8.49
N MET A 180 -10.35 22.58 7.24
CA MET A 180 -10.39 21.65 6.11
C MET A 180 -9.02 21.02 5.86
N ILE A 181 -7.95 21.82 5.84
CA ILE A 181 -6.59 21.32 5.63
C ILE A 181 -6.14 20.48 6.84
N PHE A 182 -6.47 20.89 8.07
CA PHE A 182 -6.18 20.10 9.27
C PHE A 182 -6.83 18.71 9.22
N ALA A 183 -8.11 18.62 8.83
CA ALA A 183 -8.79 17.35 8.64
C ALA A 183 -8.17 16.53 7.50
N TRP A 184 -7.83 17.18 6.38
CA TRP A 184 -7.15 16.53 5.26
C TRP A 184 -5.78 15.96 5.64
N THR A 185 -5.00 16.70 6.43
CA THR A 185 -3.71 16.25 6.97
C THR A 185 -3.88 14.98 7.82
N HIS A 186 -4.87 14.91 8.70
CA HIS A 186 -5.08 13.71 9.53
C HIS A 186 -5.52 12.49 8.72
N ILE A 187 -6.40 12.68 7.74
CA ILE A 187 -6.82 11.60 6.82
C ILE A 187 -5.63 11.14 5.97
N ALA A 188 -4.84 12.08 5.46
CA ALA A 188 -3.62 11.76 4.70
C ALA A 188 -2.62 11.00 5.58
N CYS A 189 -2.39 11.42 6.83
CA CYS A 189 -1.50 10.71 7.76
C CYS A 189 -2.01 9.28 8.01
N LEU A 190 -3.31 9.09 8.28
CA LEU A 190 -3.90 7.76 8.47
C LEU A 190 -3.64 6.85 7.26
N LEU A 191 -3.84 7.34 6.03
CA LEU A 191 -3.68 6.53 4.82
C LEU A 191 -2.20 6.29 4.49
N VAL A 192 -1.35 7.31 4.62
CA VAL A 192 0.03 7.31 4.12
C VAL A 192 1.00 6.70 5.13
N VAL A 193 0.83 6.98 6.42
CA VAL A 193 1.73 6.48 7.48
C VAL A 193 1.41 5.03 7.86
N THR A 194 0.13 4.67 7.95
CA THR A 194 -0.25 3.29 8.29
C THR A 194 0.28 2.31 7.26
N GLN A 195 0.21 2.65 5.96
CA GLN A 195 0.74 1.77 4.92
C GLN A 195 2.28 1.70 4.93
N SER A 196 3.00 2.82 5.11
CA SER A 196 4.47 2.80 5.13
C SER A 196 5.01 1.91 6.24
N THR A 197 4.41 1.98 7.42
CA THR A 197 4.84 1.17 8.57
C THR A 197 4.62 -0.33 8.37
N THR A 198 3.54 -0.74 7.70
CA THR A 198 3.35 -2.16 7.31
C THR A 198 4.42 -2.63 6.31
N ILE A 199 4.87 -1.76 5.40
CA ILE A 199 5.94 -2.08 4.46
C ILE A 199 7.29 -2.21 5.17
N LEU A 200 7.58 -1.34 6.15
CA LEU A 200 8.75 -1.46 7.02
C LEU A 200 8.79 -2.82 7.74
N MET A 201 7.64 -3.29 8.21
CA MET A 201 7.52 -4.61 8.82
C MET A 201 7.82 -5.76 7.86
N ASN A 202 7.32 -5.67 6.63
CA ASN A 202 7.64 -6.65 5.59
C ASN A 202 9.14 -6.70 5.32
N ILE A 203 9.79 -5.52 5.22
CA ILE A 203 11.24 -5.43 5.01
C ILE A 203 11.96 -6.22 6.09
N TYR A 204 11.74 -5.93 7.37
CA TYR A 204 12.47 -6.59 8.46
C TYR A 204 12.12 -8.06 8.68
N THR A 205 10.96 -8.52 8.19
CA THR A 205 10.62 -9.95 8.17
C THR A 205 11.48 -10.71 7.16
N GLY A 206 11.98 -10.02 6.14
CA GLY A 206 12.89 -10.54 5.11
C GLY A 206 12.67 -9.75 3.83
N LEU A 207 13.74 -9.34 3.16
CA LEU A 207 13.66 -8.51 1.95
C LEU A 207 12.80 -9.12 0.84
N ILE A 208 12.64 -10.45 0.78
CA ILE A 208 11.76 -11.12 -0.17
C ILE A 208 10.31 -10.63 -0.05
N TRP A 209 9.83 -10.37 1.17
CA TRP A 209 8.48 -9.89 1.45
C TRP A 209 8.25 -8.43 1.10
N PHE A 210 9.32 -7.71 0.74
CA PHE A 210 9.25 -6.36 0.19
C PHE A 210 9.46 -6.37 -1.34
N LEU A 211 10.52 -7.04 -1.78
CA LEU A 211 10.97 -7.03 -3.17
C LEU A 211 10.06 -7.84 -4.09
N LEU A 212 9.69 -9.06 -3.70
CA LEU A 212 8.87 -9.94 -4.55
C LEU A 212 7.49 -9.32 -4.84
N PRO A 213 6.69 -8.88 -3.85
CA PRO A 213 5.42 -8.19 -4.11
C PRO A 213 5.58 -6.96 -5.00
N ALA A 214 6.63 -6.17 -4.78
CA ALA A 214 6.89 -4.98 -5.58
C ALA A 214 7.16 -5.31 -7.05
N LEU A 215 7.97 -6.35 -7.30
CA LEU A 215 8.23 -6.87 -8.64
C LEU A 215 6.98 -7.44 -9.29
N LEU A 216 6.10 -8.10 -8.53
CA LEU A 216 4.85 -8.65 -9.08
C LEU A 216 3.90 -7.57 -9.56
N VAL A 217 3.80 -6.44 -8.87
CA VAL A 217 3.04 -5.28 -9.36
C VAL A 217 3.65 -4.74 -10.67
N VAL A 218 4.97 -4.63 -10.74
CA VAL A 218 5.67 -4.18 -11.97
C VAL A 218 5.44 -5.15 -13.14
N VAL A 219 5.55 -6.45 -12.89
CA VAL A 219 5.25 -7.50 -13.85
C VAL A 219 3.80 -7.38 -14.32
N ASN A 220 2.86 -7.23 -13.39
CA ASN A 220 1.45 -7.09 -13.72
C ASN A 220 1.20 -5.89 -14.62
N ASP A 221 1.77 -4.72 -14.32
CA ASP A 221 1.60 -3.52 -15.14
C ASP A 221 2.18 -3.69 -16.54
N CYS A 222 3.37 -4.29 -16.65
CA CYS A 222 4.01 -4.58 -17.93
C CYS A 222 3.19 -5.55 -18.79
N PHE A 223 2.79 -6.70 -18.23
CA PHE A 223 2.03 -7.69 -18.99
C PHE A 223 0.60 -7.24 -19.27
N SER A 224 -0.05 -6.53 -18.34
CA SER A 224 -1.37 -5.94 -18.59
C SER A 224 -1.33 -4.97 -19.77
N TYR A 225 -0.26 -4.19 -19.89
CA TYR A 225 -0.05 -3.31 -21.05
C TYR A 225 0.20 -4.11 -22.33
N ILE A 226 1.10 -5.10 -22.32
CA ILE A 226 1.41 -5.93 -23.48
C ILE A 226 0.14 -6.62 -24.01
N PHE A 227 -0.56 -7.37 -23.17
CA PHE A 227 -1.79 -8.05 -23.57
C PHE A 227 -2.89 -7.06 -23.96
N GLY A 228 -2.95 -5.90 -23.30
CA GLY A 228 -3.89 -4.84 -23.63
C GLY A 228 -3.66 -4.25 -25.02
N VAL A 229 -2.42 -4.06 -25.45
CA VAL A 229 -2.08 -3.54 -26.79
C VAL A 229 -2.34 -4.58 -27.88
N PHE A 230 -1.96 -5.85 -27.66
CA PHE A 230 -2.09 -6.89 -28.69
C PHE A 230 -3.49 -7.48 -28.82
N PHE A 231 -4.22 -7.63 -27.71
CA PHE A 231 -5.49 -8.36 -27.66
C PHE A 231 -6.66 -7.54 -27.11
N GLY A 232 -6.43 -6.31 -26.65
CA GLY A 232 -7.44 -5.49 -26.00
C GLY A 232 -8.58 -5.12 -26.94
N ARG A 233 -9.80 -5.49 -26.54
CA ARG A 233 -11.03 -5.14 -27.28
C ARG A 233 -12.10 -4.60 -26.35
N ILE A 234 -12.21 -5.18 -25.15
CA ILE A 234 -13.25 -4.84 -24.19
C ILE A 234 -12.65 -3.90 -23.14
N GLN A 235 -13.19 -2.70 -23.04
CA GLN A 235 -12.82 -1.75 -21.97
C GLN A 235 -13.21 -2.31 -20.60
N LEU A 236 -12.28 -2.25 -19.64
CA LEU A 236 -12.48 -2.76 -18.28
C LEU A 236 -13.33 -1.82 -17.42
N ILE A 237 -12.96 -0.53 -17.35
CA ILE A 237 -13.62 0.47 -16.51
C ILE A 237 -13.68 1.82 -17.21
N LYS A 238 -14.79 2.55 -17.04
CA LYS A 238 -15.01 3.85 -17.70
C LYS A 238 -14.09 4.97 -17.21
N VAL A 239 -13.71 4.91 -15.93
CA VAL A 239 -12.83 5.92 -15.30
C VAL A 239 -11.43 5.91 -15.91
N VAL A 240 -11.01 4.78 -16.50
CA VAL A 240 -9.69 4.59 -17.10
C VAL A 240 -9.86 4.02 -18.52
N PRO A 241 -9.87 4.88 -19.56
CA PRO A 241 -10.23 4.46 -20.93
C PRO A 241 -9.29 3.42 -21.52
N ASP A 242 -8.00 3.50 -21.19
CA ASP A 242 -6.95 2.66 -21.80
C ASP A 242 -6.84 1.25 -21.19
N LYS A 243 -7.62 0.91 -20.16
CA LYS A 243 -7.54 -0.39 -19.50
C LYS A 243 -8.55 -1.35 -20.11
N THR A 244 -8.06 -2.50 -20.59
CA THR A 244 -8.86 -3.54 -21.24
C THR A 244 -9.00 -4.79 -20.37
N LEU A 245 -10.07 -5.54 -20.56
CA LEU A 245 -10.34 -6.78 -19.84
C LEU A 245 -9.31 -7.85 -20.21
N GLU A 246 -8.95 -7.95 -21.50
CA GLU A 246 -7.95 -8.90 -21.98
C GLU A 246 -6.57 -8.59 -21.41
N GLY A 247 -6.21 -7.29 -21.31
CA GLY A 247 -5.01 -6.85 -20.62
C GLY A 247 -5.02 -7.26 -19.16
N PHE A 248 -6.12 -7.03 -18.44
CA PHE A 248 -6.25 -7.41 -17.03
C PHE A 248 -6.11 -8.93 -16.80
N ILE A 249 -6.75 -9.76 -17.63
CA ILE A 249 -6.63 -11.22 -17.54
C ILE A 249 -5.21 -11.69 -17.87
N GLY A 250 -4.60 -11.12 -18.92
CA GLY A 250 -3.22 -11.42 -19.30
C GLY A 250 -2.22 -11.05 -18.20
N GLY A 251 -2.38 -9.87 -17.61
CA GLY A 251 -1.60 -9.42 -16.45
C GLY A 251 -1.71 -10.38 -15.28
N LEU A 252 -2.93 -10.80 -14.91
CA LEU A 252 -3.16 -11.76 -13.84
C LEU A 252 -2.43 -13.09 -14.08
N LEU A 253 -2.63 -13.71 -15.24
CA LEU A 253 -2.01 -15.00 -15.54
C LEU A 253 -0.48 -14.91 -15.57
N SER A 254 0.07 -13.89 -16.21
CA SER A 254 1.51 -13.66 -16.23
C SER A 254 2.08 -13.42 -14.83
N THR A 255 1.38 -12.68 -13.98
CA THR A 255 1.84 -12.38 -12.63
C THR A 255 1.89 -13.62 -11.74
N ILE A 256 0.92 -14.53 -11.85
CA ILE A 256 0.92 -15.81 -11.12
C ILE A 256 2.12 -16.67 -11.53
N ILE A 257 2.37 -16.78 -12.84
CA ILE A 257 3.51 -17.55 -13.38
C ILE A 257 4.83 -16.91 -12.94
N SER A 258 4.95 -15.59 -13.06
CA SER A 258 6.13 -14.87 -12.61
C SER A 258 6.34 -14.97 -11.09
N ALA A 259 5.29 -15.08 -10.29
CA ALA A 259 5.43 -15.27 -8.84
C ALA A 259 6.14 -16.58 -8.49
N TYR A 260 5.79 -17.68 -9.17
CA TYR A 260 6.48 -18.95 -9.00
C TYR A 260 7.96 -18.83 -9.44
N ILE A 261 8.23 -18.25 -10.61
CA ILE A 261 9.60 -18.13 -11.15
C ILE A 261 10.47 -17.20 -10.30
N LEU A 262 9.97 -16.02 -9.94
CA LEU A 262 10.72 -15.01 -9.19
C LEU A 262 10.97 -15.46 -7.74
N SER A 263 9.98 -16.09 -7.09
CA SER A 263 10.20 -16.62 -5.74
C SER A 263 11.27 -17.71 -5.74
N HIS A 264 11.25 -18.62 -6.73
CA HIS A 264 12.29 -19.63 -6.88
C HIS A 264 13.69 -19.02 -7.12
N ALA A 265 13.79 -17.98 -7.95
CA ALA A 265 15.06 -17.31 -8.24
C ALA A 265 15.61 -16.54 -7.03
N LEU A 266 14.76 -15.80 -6.32
CA LEU A 266 15.16 -15.03 -5.13
C LEU A 266 15.47 -15.94 -3.94
N ALA A 267 14.80 -17.08 -3.82
CA ALA A 267 15.00 -18.06 -2.76
C ALA A 267 16.40 -18.71 -2.74
N GLN A 268 17.19 -18.56 -3.81
CA GLN A 268 18.57 -19.07 -3.85
C GLN A 268 19.54 -18.23 -3.01
N TYR A 269 19.11 -17.06 -2.54
CA TYR A 269 19.94 -16.14 -1.78
C TYR A 269 19.37 -15.90 -0.38
N ASP A 270 20.08 -16.38 0.64
CA ASP A 270 19.72 -16.19 2.05
C ASP A 270 19.52 -14.72 2.42
N TYR A 271 20.26 -13.83 1.77
CA TYR A 271 20.13 -12.38 1.93
C TYR A 271 18.68 -11.86 1.77
N PHE A 272 17.88 -12.45 0.87
CA PHE A 272 16.49 -12.04 0.70
C PHE A 272 15.54 -12.72 1.68
N LEU A 273 15.87 -13.93 2.15
CA LEU A 273 15.01 -14.74 2.99
C LEU A 273 15.12 -14.38 4.47
N CYS A 274 16.34 -14.07 4.92
CA CYS A 274 16.61 -13.97 6.34
C CYS A 274 15.95 -12.74 6.99
N PRO A 275 15.20 -12.92 8.07
CA PRO A 275 14.70 -11.80 8.87
C PRO A 275 15.87 -11.10 9.56
N GLN A 276 15.78 -9.78 9.69
CA GLN A 276 16.79 -8.99 10.39
C GLN A 276 16.25 -8.48 11.74
N PRO A 277 16.71 -9.05 12.87
CA PRO A 277 16.20 -8.66 14.18
C PRO A 277 16.65 -7.25 14.62
N GLU A 278 17.89 -6.89 14.28
CA GLU A 278 18.56 -5.67 14.73
C GLU A 278 18.60 -4.58 13.64
N ILE A 279 18.80 -3.34 14.05
CA ILE A 279 19.03 -2.22 13.12
C ILE A 279 20.53 -2.15 12.82
N ILE A 280 20.92 -2.60 11.63
CA ILE A 280 22.31 -2.56 11.16
C ILE A 280 22.52 -1.31 10.30
N LEU A 281 23.49 -0.47 10.69
CA LEU A 281 23.82 0.78 9.98
C LEU A 281 24.85 0.57 8.86
N THR A 282 25.60 -0.52 8.88
CA THR A 282 26.62 -0.82 7.86
C THR A 282 25.96 -1.39 6.60
N PRO A 283 26.25 -0.83 5.41
CA PRO A 283 25.68 -1.33 4.17
C PRO A 283 26.34 -2.63 3.71
N PHE A 284 25.66 -3.38 2.84
CA PHE A 284 26.16 -4.59 2.18
C PHE A 284 26.53 -5.72 3.14
N THR A 285 25.76 -5.87 4.22
CA THR A 285 25.95 -6.92 5.21
C THR A 285 25.28 -8.21 4.74
N SER A 286 26.03 -9.32 4.76
CA SER A 286 25.49 -10.64 4.48
C SER A 286 24.74 -11.19 5.69
N LEU A 287 23.63 -11.87 5.44
CA LEU A 287 22.81 -12.54 6.45
C LEU A 287 22.80 -14.03 6.15
N THR A 288 22.84 -14.84 7.21
CA THR A 288 22.71 -16.30 7.13
C THR A 288 21.68 -16.74 8.16
N CYS A 289 20.80 -17.64 7.77
CA CYS A 289 19.74 -18.18 8.62
C CYS A 289 19.34 -19.56 8.13
N ASN A 290 18.82 -20.40 9.03
CA ASN A 290 18.30 -21.70 8.63
C ASN A 290 16.91 -21.51 7.98
N SER A 291 16.85 -21.64 6.66
CA SER A 291 15.62 -21.48 5.85
C SER A 291 15.06 -22.81 5.35
N GLU A 292 15.53 -23.94 5.87
CA GLU A 292 15.18 -25.28 5.37
C GLU A 292 13.65 -25.48 5.34
N ASP A 293 12.94 -25.18 6.41
CA ASP A 293 11.47 -25.39 6.49
C ASP A 293 10.66 -24.62 5.43
N ILE A 294 11.14 -23.44 5.02
CA ILE A 294 10.46 -22.57 4.05
C ILE A 294 10.73 -23.04 2.60
N LEU A 295 11.92 -23.59 2.37
CA LEU A 295 12.41 -24.01 1.05
C LEU A 295 12.14 -25.48 0.73
N MET A 296 11.85 -26.29 1.75
CA MET A 296 11.51 -27.71 1.58
C MET A 296 10.31 -27.87 0.64
N LYS A 297 10.58 -28.49 -0.51
CA LYS A 297 9.56 -28.82 -1.50
C LYS A 297 8.76 -30.02 -1.01
N LYS A 298 7.44 -29.90 -1.08
CA LYS A 298 6.51 -30.98 -0.74
C LYS A 298 5.53 -31.15 -1.89
N GLU A 299 5.31 -32.40 -2.29
CA GLU A 299 4.22 -32.70 -3.21
C GLU A 299 2.89 -32.39 -2.52
N ARG A 300 2.13 -31.46 -3.09
CA ARG A 300 0.81 -31.09 -2.57
C ARG A 300 -0.26 -31.37 -3.63
N ILE A 301 -1.37 -31.94 -3.17
CA ILE A 301 -2.54 -32.19 -3.98
C ILE A 301 -3.25 -30.86 -4.23
N LEU A 302 -3.48 -30.53 -5.49
CA LEU A 302 -4.15 -29.29 -5.88
C LEU A 302 -5.67 -29.41 -5.69
N PRO A 303 -6.38 -28.29 -5.45
CA PRO A 303 -7.85 -28.27 -5.43
C PRO A 303 -8.46 -28.83 -6.73
N TRP A 304 -9.67 -29.38 -6.63
CA TRP A 304 -10.39 -30.03 -7.73
C TRP A 304 -10.49 -29.18 -9.01
N VAL A 305 -10.49 -27.86 -8.90
CA VAL A 305 -10.52 -26.93 -10.05
C VAL A 305 -9.33 -27.14 -11.00
N PHE A 306 -8.15 -27.49 -10.48
CA PHE A 306 -6.95 -27.71 -11.30
C PHE A 306 -6.92 -29.08 -11.98
N GLN A 307 -7.77 -30.02 -11.52
CA GLN A 307 -7.89 -31.34 -12.16
C GLN A 307 -8.48 -31.23 -13.58
N TYR A 308 -9.31 -30.23 -13.86
CA TYR A 308 -9.83 -29.97 -15.21
C TYR A 308 -8.73 -29.60 -16.23
N ILE A 309 -7.58 -29.13 -15.75
CA ILE A 309 -6.43 -28.72 -16.57
C ILE A 309 -5.37 -29.85 -16.60
N GLY A 310 -5.65 -30.99 -15.97
CA GLY A 310 -4.72 -32.13 -15.91
C GLY A 310 -3.59 -31.98 -14.88
N LEU A 311 -3.64 -30.98 -13.99
CA LEU A 311 -2.71 -30.83 -12.88
C LEU A 311 -3.30 -31.40 -11.59
N SER A 312 -2.83 -32.58 -11.16
CA SER A 312 -3.25 -33.23 -9.92
C SER A 312 -2.34 -32.89 -8.73
N THR A 313 -1.04 -32.74 -8.98
CA THR A 313 -0.03 -32.42 -7.96
C THR A 313 0.89 -31.30 -8.44
N ILE A 314 1.37 -30.50 -7.48
CA ILE A 314 2.45 -29.53 -7.71
C ILE A 314 3.57 -29.80 -6.70
N ASN A 315 4.80 -29.79 -7.21
CA ASN A 315 5.99 -29.85 -6.39
C ASN A 315 6.49 -28.44 -6.10
N ALA A 316 5.99 -27.84 -5.02
CA ALA A 316 6.26 -26.46 -4.65
C ALA A 316 6.71 -26.34 -3.19
N SER A 317 7.63 -25.40 -2.93
CA SER A 317 7.99 -25.01 -1.56
C SER A 317 6.87 -24.17 -0.92
N SER A 318 6.91 -24.04 0.41
CA SER A 318 5.94 -23.18 1.12
C SER A 318 6.02 -21.73 0.63
N LEU A 319 7.24 -21.23 0.37
CA LEU A 319 7.46 -19.89 -0.17
C LEU A 319 6.85 -19.70 -1.57
N GLU A 320 7.06 -20.66 -2.48
CA GLU A 320 6.52 -20.61 -3.85
C GLU A 320 4.99 -20.53 -3.83
N LEU A 321 4.33 -21.25 -2.91
CA LEU A 321 2.87 -21.18 -2.74
C LEU A 321 2.41 -19.81 -2.20
N HIS A 322 3.10 -19.25 -1.21
CA HIS A 322 2.81 -17.91 -0.72
C HIS A 322 3.03 -16.86 -1.81
N ALA A 323 4.08 -17.01 -2.61
CA ALA A 323 4.34 -16.16 -3.77
C ALA A 323 3.20 -16.21 -4.78
N MET A 324 2.69 -17.40 -5.12
CA MET A 324 1.54 -17.53 -6.03
C MET A 324 0.29 -16.81 -5.49
N VAL A 325 0.02 -16.88 -4.17
CA VAL A 325 -1.09 -16.12 -3.56
C VAL A 325 -0.86 -14.61 -3.68
N LEU A 326 0.37 -14.14 -3.41
CA LEU A 326 0.75 -12.74 -3.63
C LEU A 326 0.59 -12.36 -5.11
N GLY A 327 0.91 -13.25 -6.04
CA GLY A 327 0.72 -13.06 -7.48
C GLY A 327 -0.74 -12.94 -7.89
N VAL A 328 -1.63 -13.77 -7.33
CA VAL A 328 -3.08 -13.63 -7.53
C VAL A 328 -3.57 -12.28 -7.02
N PHE A 329 -3.14 -11.86 -5.82
CA PHE A 329 -3.53 -10.56 -5.27
C PHE A 329 -2.98 -9.41 -6.11
N ALA A 330 -1.71 -9.46 -6.52
CA ALA A 330 -1.05 -8.45 -7.34
C ALA A 330 -1.68 -8.32 -8.73
N GLY A 331 -2.11 -9.43 -9.33
CA GLY A 331 -2.73 -9.43 -10.65
C GLY A 331 -4.22 -9.06 -10.63
N PHE A 332 -4.94 -9.41 -9.56
CA PHE A 332 -6.39 -9.28 -9.51
C PHE A 332 -6.84 -8.07 -8.69
N ILE A 333 -6.37 -7.94 -7.45
CA ILE A 333 -6.86 -6.95 -6.49
C ILE A 333 -6.02 -5.67 -6.55
N ALA A 334 -4.69 -5.76 -6.54
CA ALA A 334 -3.79 -4.59 -6.55
C ALA A 334 -4.11 -3.52 -7.61
N PRO A 335 -4.51 -3.86 -8.87
CA PRO A 335 -4.83 -2.86 -9.89
C PRO A 335 -6.00 -1.94 -9.52
N PHE A 336 -6.90 -2.37 -8.63
CA PHE A 336 -7.98 -1.52 -8.13
C PHE A 336 -7.47 -0.34 -7.30
N GLY A 337 -6.28 -0.45 -6.69
CA GLY A 337 -5.60 0.68 -6.05
C GLY A 337 -5.30 1.80 -7.06
N GLY A 338 -4.78 1.43 -8.23
CA GLY A 338 -4.54 2.38 -9.33
C GLY A 338 -5.82 2.93 -9.96
N PHE A 339 -6.89 2.13 -10.05
CA PHE A 339 -8.20 2.61 -10.51
C PHE A 339 -8.80 3.61 -9.50
N PHE A 340 -8.66 3.35 -8.21
CA PHE A 340 -9.09 4.25 -7.15
C PHE A 340 -8.32 5.57 -7.21
N ALA A 341 -6.98 5.51 -7.28
CA ALA A 341 -6.12 6.68 -7.41
C ALA A 341 -6.47 7.50 -8.68
N SER A 342 -6.74 6.82 -9.79
CA SER A 342 -7.24 7.46 -11.02
C SER A 342 -8.59 8.15 -10.83
N GLY A 343 -9.54 7.50 -10.14
CA GLY A 343 -10.82 8.10 -9.79
C GLY A 343 -10.69 9.35 -8.95
N VAL A 344 -9.80 9.36 -7.95
CA VAL A 344 -9.48 10.53 -7.14
C VAL A 344 -8.96 11.67 -8.01
N LYS A 345 -8.00 11.40 -8.90
CA LYS A 345 -7.46 12.42 -9.82
C LYS A 345 -8.56 13.05 -10.66
N ARG A 346 -9.43 12.25 -11.29
CA ARG A 346 -10.54 12.77 -12.12
C ARG A 346 -11.57 13.55 -11.30
N ALA A 347 -11.86 13.14 -10.07
CA ALA A 347 -12.78 13.87 -9.19
C ALA A 347 -12.27 15.28 -8.81
N PHE A 348 -10.95 15.50 -8.85
CA PHE A 348 -10.33 16.81 -8.61
C PHE A 348 -9.88 17.52 -9.89
N ASN A 349 -10.29 17.04 -11.08
CA ASN A 349 -9.85 17.57 -12.38
C ASN A 349 -8.31 17.57 -12.54
N LEU A 350 -7.64 16.55 -12.00
CA LEU A 350 -6.21 16.34 -12.11
C LEU A 350 -5.92 15.17 -13.07
N LYS A 351 -4.74 15.20 -13.71
CA LYS A 351 -4.22 14.10 -14.54
C LYS A 351 -3.11 13.30 -13.82
N VAL A 352 -2.31 13.99 -13.02
CA VAL A 352 -1.21 13.46 -12.20
C VAL A 352 -1.30 14.07 -10.80
N PHE A 353 -0.79 13.38 -9.78
CA PHE A 353 -0.75 13.91 -8.41
C PHE A 353 0.35 14.95 -8.20
N GLY A 354 1.40 14.90 -9.00
CA GLY A 354 2.51 15.86 -8.97
C GLY A 354 3.52 15.57 -10.07
N ASP A 355 4.63 16.31 -10.06
CA ASP A 355 5.76 16.18 -10.99
C ASP A 355 7.06 15.91 -10.24
N SER A 356 7.02 15.03 -9.23
CA SER A 356 8.17 14.74 -8.36
C SER A 356 9.33 14.05 -9.09
N ILE A 357 9.03 13.29 -10.15
CA ILE A 357 10.05 12.61 -10.97
C ILE A 357 9.99 13.14 -12.41
N PRO A 358 11.06 13.78 -12.91
CA PRO A 358 11.07 14.33 -14.26
C PRO A 358 10.71 13.29 -15.32
N GLY A 359 9.70 13.62 -16.14
CA GLY A 359 9.20 12.77 -17.22
C GLY A 359 8.36 11.56 -16.78
N HIS A 360 8.20 11.33 -15.47
CA HIS A 360 7.53 10.15 -14.90
C HIS A 360 6.30 10.46 -14.03
N GLY A 361 6.07 11.73 -13.68
CA GLY A 361 4.92 12.17 -12.88
C GLY A 361 5.17 12.10 -11.38
N GLY A 362 4.10 11.93 -10.61
CA GLY A 362 4.14 11.89 -9.15
C GLY A 362 4.60 10.56 -8.61
N ILE A 363 5.16 10.54 -7.40
CA ILE A 363 5.49 9.31 -6.68
C ILE A 363 4.20 8.57 -6.29
N THR A 364 3.13 9.31 -5.96
CA THR A 364 1.80 8.74 -5.67
C THR A 364 1.26 7.96 -6.86
N ASP A 365 1.45 8.45 -8.08
CA ASP A 365 1.04 7.77 -9.32
C ASP A 365 1.80 6.45 -9.57
N ARG A 366 2.96 6.25 -8.94
CA ARG A 366 3.79 5.05 -9.07
C ARG A 366 3.58 4.05 -7.94
N MET A 367 3.08 4.53 -6.81
CA MET A 367 2.93 3.74 -5.58
C MET A 367 1.49 3.32 -5.32
N ASP A 368 0.51 3.71 -6.14
CA ASP A 368 -0.92 3.44 -5.92
C ASP A 368 -1.25 1.94 -5.75
N CYS A 369 -0.71 1.08 -6.60
CA CYS A 369 -0.87 -0.37 -6.50
C CYS A 369 0.06 -0.98 -5.45
N GLN A 370 1.24 -0.38 -5.25
CA GLN A 370 2.26 -0.82 -4.28
C GLN A 370 1.78 -0.68 -2.84
N ILE A 371 1.07 0.40 -2.53
CA ILE A 371 0.49 0.67 -1.20
C ILE A 371 -0.43 -0.48 -0.79
N MET A 372 -1.34 -0.89 -1.68
CA MET A 372 -2.27 -1.98 -1.38
C MET A 372 -1.56 -3.33 -1.30
N MET A 373 -0.55 -3.55 -2.14
CA MET A 373 0.26 -4.76 -2.14
C MET A 373 1.08 -4.92 -0.84
N GLY A 374 1.67 -3.82 -0.35
CA GLY A 374 2.45 -3.80 0.89
C GLY A 374 1.61 -4.15 2.11
N MET A 375 0.43 -3.53 2.25
CA MET A 375 -0.50 -3.84 3.35
C MET A 375 -0.98 -5.30 3.29
N PHE A 376 -1.34 -5.80 2.10
CA PHE A 376 -1.76 -7.20 1.96
C PHE A 376 -0.65 -8.17 2.35
N THR A 377 0.59 -7.89 1.92
CA THR A 377 1.74 -8.74 2.25
C THR A 377 1.94 -8.82 3.76
N PHE A 378 1.83 -7.70 4.46
CA PHE A 378 1.91 -7.66 5.92
C PHE A 378 0.83 -8.52 6.59
N VAL A 379 -0.43 -8.33 6.20
CA VAL A 379 -1.56 -9.10 6.75
C VAL A 379 -1.38 -10.58 6.48
N TRP A 380 -0.98 -10.95 5.25
CA TRP A 380 -0.78 -12.34 4.85
C TRP A 380 0.31 -13.02 5.67
N ILE A 381 1.47 -12.36 5.81
CA ILE A 381 2.61 -12.86 6.56
C ILE A 381 2.25 -13.06 8.03
N HIS A 382 1.69 -12.04 8.69
CA HIS A 382 1.38 -12.13 10.12
C HIS A 382 0.22 -13.08 10.43
N SER A 383 -0.68 -13.32 9.48
CA SER A 383 -1.82 -14.23 9.68
C SER A 383 -1.49 -15.69 9.37
N ILE A 384 -0.67 -15.94 8.35
CA ILE A 384 -0.46 -17.28 7.79
C ILE A 384 0.98 -17.74 7.97
N VAL A 385 1.97 -16.92 7.61
CA VAL A 385 3.38 -17.32 7.54
C VAL A 385 4.02 -17.34 8.93
N LEU A 386 3.89 -16.25 9.69
CA LEU A 386 4.50 -16.08 11.01
C LEU A 386 3.60 -16.57 12.15
N LYS A 387 2.58 -17.38 11.85
CA LYS A 387 1.66 -17.88 12.88
C LYS A 387 2.41 -18.83 13.83
N LYS A 388 2.96 -18.27 14.90
CA LYS A 388 3.68 -19.03 15.94
C LYS A 388 2.69 -19.98 16.61
N PRO A 389 3.08 -21.24 16.89
CA PRO A 389 2.28 -22.10 17.75
C PRO A 389 2.08 -21.42 19.11
N PRO A 390 0.95 -21.65 19.80
CA PRO A 390 0.72 -21.06 21.11
C PRO A 390 1.85 -21.45 22.07
N SER A 391 2.38 -20.48 22.82
CA SER A 391 3.43 -20.76 23.80
C SER A 391 2.89 -21.70 24.88
N ILE A 392 3.77 -22.52 25.49
CA ILE A 392 3.38 -23.41 26.60
C ILE A 392 2.65 -22.61 27.70
N ALA A 393 3.11 -21.39 27.99
CA ALA A 393 2.45 -20.50 28.94
C ALA A 393 1.02 -20.10 28.51
N SER A 394 0.82 -19.75 27.23
CA SER A 394 -0.49 -19.42 26.68
C SER A 394 -1.43 -20.63 26.71
N VAL A 395 -0.94 -21.81 26.30
CA VAL A 395 -1.68 -23.07 26.40
C VAL A 395 -2.02 -23.35 27.87
N MET A 396 -1.08 -23.19 28.79
CA MET A 396 -1.31 -23.44 30.22
C MET A 396 -2.38 -22.51 30.79
N VAL A 397 -2.36 -21.22 30.46
CA VAL A 397 -3.40 -20.26 30.88
C VAL A 397 -4.77 -20.67 30.31
N GLN A 398 -4.83 -21.09 29.04
CA GLN A 398 -6.07 -21.58 28.43
C GLN A 398 -6.59 -22.84 29.11
N VAL A 399 -5.72 -23.83 29.36
CA VAL A 399 -6.09 -25.07 30.04
C VAL A 399 -6.58 -24.79 31.46
N MET A 400 -5.87 -23.96 32.22
CA MET A 400 -6.27 -23.59 33.59
C MET A 400 -7.59 -22.81 33.65
N SER A 401 -8.05 -22.24 32.54
CA SER A 401 -9.34 -21.55 32.45
C SER A 401 -10.54 -22.47 32.15
N MET A 402 -10.30 -23.75 31.81
CA MET A 402 -11.34 -24.74 31.55
C MET A 402 -11.93 -25.31 32.85
N GLU A 403 -13.10 -25.95 32.80
CA GLU A 403 -13.63 -26.71 33.95
C GLU A 403 -12.71 -27.89 34.31
N HIS A 404 -12.69 -28.29 35.58
CA HIS A 404 -11.79 -29.33 36.08
C HIS A 404 -11.93 -30.66 35.33
N ASN A 405 -13.15 -31.06 34.97
CA ASN A 405 -13.39 -32.30 34.22
C ASN A 405 -12.80 -32.25 32.81
N ASP A 406 -12.90 -31.10 32.13
CA ASP A 406 -12.33 -30.90 30.81
C ASP A 406 -10.80 -30.84 30.85
N GLN A 407 -10.22 -30.30 31.93
CA GLN A 407 -8.77 -30.32 32.15
C GLN A 407 -8.24 -31.76 32.26
N VAL A 408 -8.90 -32.59 33.07
CA VAL A 408 -8.53 -34.01 33.26
C VAL A 408 -8.70 -34.78 31.94
N TYR A 409 -9.80 -34.56 31.22
CA TYR A 409 -10.04 -35.19 29.93
C TYR A 409 -9.00 -34.79 28.87
N LEU A 410 -8.65 -33.50 28.80
CA LEU A 410 -7.60 -33.01 27.90
C LEU A 410 -6.23 -33.63 28.22
N LEU A 411 -5.89 -33.77 29.51
CA LEU A 411 -4.65 -34.41 29.94
C LEU A 411 -4.59 -35.87 29.49
N GLU A 412 -5.69 -36.61 29.63
CA GLU A 412 -5.79 -38.01 29.23
C GLU A 412 -5.62 -38.17 27.70
N GLN A 413 -6.31 -37.33 26.93
CA GLN A 413 -6.16 -37.27 25.46
C GLN A 413 -4.74 -36.90 25.03
N LEU A 414 -4.11 -35.94 25.71
CA LEU A 414 -2.73 -35.54 25.41
C LEU A 414 -1.75 -36.68 25.68
N LYS A 415 -1.94 -37.41 26.79
CA LYS A 415 -1.13 -38.56 27.15
C LYS A 415 -1.25 -39.68 26.10
N GLU A 416 -2.47 -40.04 25.72
CA GLU A 416 -2.74 -41.06 24.69
C GLU A 416 -2.14 -40.67 23.33
N ALA A 417 -2.27 -39.40 22.93
CA ALA A 417 -1.69 -38.90 21.68
C ALA A 417 -0.15 -38.94 21.68
N LEU A 418 0.50 -38.71 22.82
CA LEU A 418 1.95 -38.77 22.95
C LEU A 418 2.47 -40.22 22.95
N GLU A 419 1.76 -41.14 23.62
CA GLU A 419 2.09 -42.56 23.63
C GLU A 419 1.99 -43.17 22.21
N ASN A 420 0.95 -42.80 21.44
CA ASN A 420 0.77 -43.22 20.06
C ASN A 420 1.80 -42.63 19.07
N ARG A 421 2.55 -41.60 19.46
CA ARG A 421 3.57 -40.96 18.61
C ARG A 421 4.95 -41.60 18.73
N ASN A 422 5.17 -42.36 19.80
CA ASN A 422 6.43 -43.05 20.11
C ASN A 422 6.42 -44.54 19.71
N ASN A 423 5.27 -45.06 19.26
CA ASN A 423 5.10 -46.35 18.59
C ASN A 423 4.97 -46.13 17.08
#